data_AF-A0A432VEH5-F1
#
_entry.id   AF-A0A432VEH5-F1
#
_cell.length_a   1.000
_cell.length_b   1.000
_cell.length_c   1.000
_cell.angle_alpha   90.00
_cell.angle_beta   90.00
_cell.angle_gamma   90.00
#
_symmetry.space_group_name_H-M   'P 1'
#
loop_
_entity.id
_entity.type
_entity.pdbx_description
1 polymer ?
#
loop_
_entity_poly.entity_id
_entity_poly.type
_entity_poly.pdbx_seq_one_letter_code
_entity_poly.pdbx_strand_id
1 'polypeptide(L)'
;MDSATAITRARSGLGKKTEYKSPGTMPSFAAATIPSNGKLDCSGFVYWSIRFPSVPPQSRIVNHPLYKKINGGWFETTAIHADGLSSTGYFRALPEPVVGSFLVYPDYTGTDGRTHDGHIGIVTALDMAQHGIARVKAIIHCSLGGWHQHGDAVQETAPAPWLAHSNSIAVWYEGFSDAPPA
;
A
#
# COMPACT_ATOMS: atom_id res chain seq x y z
N MET A 1 -8.88 4.30 13.24
CA MET A 1 -8.72 2.83 13.40
C MET A 1 -7.27 2.57 13.75
N ASP A 2 -6.92 1.45 14.38
CA ASP A 2 -5.52 1.11 14.61
C ASP A 2 -4.92 0.34 13.43
N SER A 3 -3.59 0.23 13.42
CA SER A 3 -2.83 -0.48 12.38
C SER A 3 -3.13 -1.99 12.37
N ALA A 4 -3.37 -2.59 13.53
CA ALA A 4 -3.75 -4.00 13.66
C ALA A 4 -5.08 -4.32 12.96
N THR A 5 -6.07 -3.42 13.02
CA THR A 5 -7.33 -3.54 12.29
C THR A 5 -7.08 -3.45 10.78
N ALA A 6 -6.20 -2.56 10.32
CA ALA A 6 -5.85 -2.48 8.89
C ALA A 6 -5.17 -3.76 8.39
N ILE A 7 -4.25 -4.34 9.17
CA ILE A 7 -3.63 -5.64 8.88
C ILE A 7 -4.68 -6.75 8.84
N THR A 8 -5.63 -6.77 9.78
CA THR A 8 -6.71 -7.77 9.81
C THR A 8 -7.57 -7.69 8.55
N ARG A 9 -7.89 -6.47 8.10
CA ARG A 9 -8.59 -6.23 6.84
C ARG A 9 -7.76 -6.70 5.65
N ALA A 10 -6.48 -6.35 5.58
CA ALA A 10 -5.57 -6.82 4.53
C ALA A 10 -5.49 -8.35 4.45
N ARG A 11 -5.33 -9.03 5.59
CA ARG A 11 -5.31 -10.50 5.69
C ARG A 11 -6.59 -11.16 5.19
N SER A 12 -7.73 -10.47 5.25
CA SER A 12 -9.01 -11.02 4.76
C SER A 12 -9.04 -11.29 3.26
N GLY A 13 -8.09 -10.72 2.49
CA GLY A 13 -7.94 -10.96 1.06
C GLY A 13 -7.14 -12.21 0.71
N LEU A 14 -6.42 -12.82 1.65
CA LEU A 14 -5.65 -14.03 1.39
C LEU A 14 -6.57 -15.20 1.02
N GLY A 15 -6.24 -15.93 -0.05
CA GLY A 15 -6.99 -17.10 -0.50
C GLY A 15 -8.33 -16.77 -1.14
N LYS A 16 -8.56 -15.52 -1.53
CA LYS A 16 -9.81 -15.05 -2.16
C LYS A 16 -9.79 -15.18 -3.67
N LYS A 17 -8.68 -15.61 -4.29
CA LYS A 17 -8.51 -15.67 -5.74
C LYS A 17 -8.77 -14.30 -6.38
N THR A 18 -8.22 -13.27 -5.76
CA THR A 18 -8.35 -11.89 -6.24
C THR A 18 -7.67 -11.78 -7.60
N GLU A 19 -8.35 -11.21 -8.58
CA GLU A 19 -7.76 -10.84 -9.87
C GLU A 19 -7.07 -9.48 -9.73
N TYR A 20 -5.84 -9.36 -10.24
CA TYR A 20 -5.19 -8.06 -10.31
C TYR A 20 -5.73 -7.25 -11.48
N LYS A 21 -6.19 -6.02 -11.23
CA LYS A 21 -6.67 -5.09 -12.25
C LYS A 21 -6.33 -3.66 -11.86
N SER A 22 -5.74 -2.89 -12.76
CA SER A 22 -5.39 -1.48 -12.57
C SER A 22 -6.14 -0.59 -13.58
N PRO A 23 -7.01 0.35 -13.16
CA PRO A 23 -7.45 0.55 -11.79
C PRO A 23 -8.37 -0.59 -11.30
N GLY A 24 -8.25 -0.92 -10.03
CA GLY A 24 -9.03 -1.94 -9.35
C GLY A 24 -10.37 -1.43 -8.84
N THR A 25 -11.31 -2.33 -8.62
CA THR A 25 -12.60 -2.09 -7.96
C THR A 25 -12.57 -2.60 -6.53
N MET A 26 -12.51 -1.69 -5.57
CA MET A 26 -12.55 -2.04 -4.15
C MET A 26 -13.97 -2.39 -3.68
N PRO A 27 -14.11 -3.32 -2.72
CA PRO A 27 -15.39 -3.54 -2.06
C PRO A 27 -15.80 -2.32 -1.22
N SER A 28 -17.06 -2.27 -0.82
CA SER A 28 -17.54 -1.23 0.08
C SER A 28 -16.73 -1.20 1.40
N PHE A 29 -16.54 -0.02 2.00
CA PHE A 29 -15.95 0.09 3.35
C PHE A 29 -16.74 -0.65 4.43
N ALA A 30 -18.03 -0.86 4.21
CA ALA A 30 -18.88 -1.68 5.08
C ALA A 30 -18.54 -3.17 5.00
N ALA A 31 -17.88 -3.64 3.93
CA ALA A 31 -17.43 -5.01 3.83
C ALA A 31 -16.41 -5.33 4.93
N ALA A 32 -16.66 -6.43 5.64
CA ALA A 32 -15.75 -6.94 6.67
C ALA A 32 -14.51 -7.59 6.04
N THR A 33 -14.66 -8.23 4.87
CA THR A 33 -13.60 -8.94 4.16
C THR A 33 -13.58 -8.58 2.68
N ILE A 34 -12.44 -8.80 2.02
CA ILE A 34 -12.36 -8.79 0.55
C ILE A 34 -13.22 -9.96 -0.01
N PRO A 35 -14.09 -9.71 -1.00
CA PRO A 35 -14.90 -10.76 -1.61
C PRO A 35 -14.05 -11.70 -2.46
N SER A 36 -14.47 -12.97 -2.56
CA SER A 36 -13.83 -13.92 -3.47
C SER A 36 -13.94 -13.45 -4.93
N ASN A 37 -12.88 -13.64 -5.71
CA ASN A 37 -12.76 -13.23 -7.10
C ASN A 37 -12.97 -11.71 -7.33
N GLY A 38 -12.63 -10.89 -6.32
CA GLY A 38 -12.57 -9.43 -6.47
C GLY A 38 -11.52 -9.01 -7.49
N LYS A 39 -11.63 -7.79 -8.03
CA LYS A 39 -10.67 -7.21 -9.00
C LYS A 39 -9.99 -6.01 -8.36
N LEU A 40 -8.78 -6.15 -7.83
CA LEU A 40 -8.10 -5.10 -7.05
C LEU A 40 -6.75 -4.71 -7.68
N ASP A 41 -6.28 -3.51 -7.34
CA ASP A 41 -4.89 -3.06 -7.54
C ASP A 41 -4.18 -2.89 -6.17
N CYS A 42 -2.89 -2.58 -6.19
CA CYS A 42 -2.08 -2.41 -4.98
C CYS A 42 -2.59 -1.26 -4.09
N SER A 43 -2.85 -0.10 -4.68
CA SER A 43 -3.24 1.10 -3.94
C SER A 43 -4.71 1.08 -3.51
N GLY A 44 -5.63 0.49 -4.28
CA GLY A 44 -7.01 0.25 -3.90
C GLY A 44 -7.15 -0.80 -2.79
N PHE A 45 -6.27 -1.81 -2.78
CA PHE A 45 -6.15 -2.74 -1.67
C PHE A 45 -5.78 -2.04 -0.36
N VAL A 46 -4.76 -1.18 -0.38
CA VAL A 46 -4.36 -0.39 0.82
C VAL A 46 -5.44 0.60 1.21
N TYR A 47 -5.98 1.35 0.25
CA TYR A 47 -7.06 2.30 0.45
C TYR A 47 -8.25 1.69 1.18
N TRP A 48 -8.68 0.49 0.77
CA TRP A 48 -9.76 -0.24 1.43
C TRP A 48 -9.34 -0.77 2.81
N SER A 49 -8.11 -1.28 2.94
CA SER A 49 -7.60 -1.82 4.20
C SER A 49 -7.61 -0.78 5.32
N ILE A 50 -7.24 0.47 5.02
CA ILE A 50 -7.19 1.58 5.99
C ILE A 50 -8.47 2.43 6.05
N ARG A 51 -9.48 2.12 5.22
CA ARG A 51 -10.70 2.94 5.06
C ARG A 51 -10.39 4.42 4.84
N PHE A 52 -9.46 4.70 3.92
CA PHE A 52 -8.95 6.04 3.73
C PHE A 52 -10.08 7.05 3.42
N PRO A 53 -10.09 8.23 4.04
CA PRO A 53 -11.12 9.23 3.79
C PRO A 53 -10.90 9.91 2.43
N SER A 54 -11.81 9.68 1.48
CA SER A 54 -11.83 10.36 0.16
C SER A 54 -13.06 11.23 0.00
N VAL A 55 -13.04 12.11 -1.00
CA VAL A 55 -14.18 12.98 -1.36
C VAL A 55 -14.49 12.85 -2.86
N PRO A 56 -15.68 12.36 -3.26
CA PRO A 56 -16.70 11.77 -2.39
C PRO A 56 -16.21 10.48 -1.69
N PRO A 57 -16.87 10.00 -0.62
CA PRO A 57 -16.45 8.78 0.07
C PRO A 57 -16.32 7.59 -0.89
N GLN A 58 -15.24 6.81 -0.74
CA GLN A 58 -14.97 5.63 -1.58
C GLN A 58 -14.71 5.94 -3.06
N SER A 59 -14.30 7.16 -3.40
CA SER A 59 -13.89 7.53 -4.77
C SER A 59 -12.42 7.29 -5.06
N ARG A 60 -11.59 7.09 -4.02
CA ARG A 60 -10.11 7.15 -4.09
C ARG A 60 -9.57 8.51 -4.54
N ILE A 61 -10.39 9.56 -4.50
CA ILE A 61 -9.96 10.94 -4.75
C ILE A 61 -9.73 11.65 -3.42
N VAL A 62 -8.48 11.99 -3.17
CA VAL A 62 -7.99 12.72 -2.02
C VAL A 62 -8.12 14.23 -2.29
N ASN A 63 -8.97 14.90 -1.51
CA ASN A 63 -9.14 16.34 -1.59
C ASN A 63 -8.06 17.08 -0.77
N HIS A 64 -6.79 16.94 -1.17
CA HIS A 64 -5.66 17.60 -0.54
C HIS A 64 -4.78 18.30 -1.59
N PRO A 65 -4.32 19.54 -1.36
CA PRO A 65 -3.52 20.28 -2.36
C PRO A 65 -2.29 19.53 -2.86
N LEU A 66 -1.60 18.81 -1.97
CA LEU A 66 -0.44 17.98 -2.34
C LEU A 66 -0.82 16.91 -3.39
N TYR A 67 -1.84 16.10 -3.10
CA TYR A 67 -2.31 15.04 -4.00
C TYR A 67 -2.81 15.62 -5.34
N LYS A 68 -3.59 16.71 -5.31
CA LYS A 68 -4.04 17.39 -6.53
C LYS A 68 -2.88 17.84 -7.40
N LYS A 69 -1.83 18.39 -6.80
CA LYS A 69 -0.62 18.85 -7.51
C LYS A 69 0.18 17.70 -8.11
N ILE A 70 0.28 16.57 -7.42
CA ILE A 70 1.09 15.42 -7.86
C ILE A 70 0.40 14.67 -9.00
N ASN A 71 -0.88 14.32 -8.85
CA ASN A 71 -1.55 13.39 -9.77
C ASN A 71 -3.05 13.67 -9.96
N GLY A 72 -3.51 14.88 -9.67
CA GLY A 72 -4.93 15.23 -9.78
C GLY A 72 -5.80 14.69 -8.63
N GLY A 73 -5.20 14.17 -7.56
CA GLY A 73 -5.92 13.77 -6.35
C GLY A 73 -6.06 12.26 -6.15
N TRP A 74 -5.53 11.43 -7.04
CA TRP A 74 -5.68 9.98 -6.91
C TRP A 74 -4.93 9.41 -5.71
N PHE A 75 -5.57 8.50 -4.99
CA PHE A 75 -4.91 7.63 -4.02
C PHE A 75 -4.19 6.51 -4.77
N GLU A 76 -2.92 6.76 -5.12
CA GLU A 76 -2.01 5.81 -5.74
C GLU A 76 -0.56 6.00 -5.26
N THR A 77 0.33 5.11 -5.68
CA THR A 77 1.69 4.91 -5.18
C THR A 77 2.58 6.14 -5.30
N THR A 78 2.53 6.86 -6.42
CA THR A 78 3.32 8.06 -6.67
C THR A 78 2.93 9.20 -5.73
N ALA A 79 1.64 9.44 -5.53
CA ALA A 79 1.16 10.43 -4.57
C ALA A 79 1.45 10.05 -3.12
N ILE A 80 1.30 8.78 -2.73
CA ILE A 80 1.62 8.33 -1.36
C ILE A 80 3.12 8.42 -1.09
N HIS A 81 3.96 8.10 -2.08
CA HIS A 81 5.41 8.24 -1.97
C HIS A 81 5.81 9.71 -1.75
N ALA A 82 5.27 10.62 -2.55
CA ALA A 82 5.52 12.05 -2.41
C ALA A 82 4.89 12.65 -1.13
N ASP A 83 3.78 12.09 -0.63
CA ASP A 83 3.22 12.43 0.69
C ASP A 83 4.20 12.05 1.81
N GLY A 84 4.70 10.81 1.81
CA GLY A 84 5.70 10.35 2.78
C GLY A 84 6.97 11.20 2.87
N LEU A 85 7.39 11.81 1.75
CA LEU A 85 8.56 12.69 1.67
C LEU A 85 8.25 14.17 1.94
N SER A 86 6.97 14.52 2.11
CA SER A 86 6.50 15.88 2.39
C SER A 86 6.41 16.10 3.91
N SER A 87 6.53 17.36 4.34
CA SER A 87 6.31 17.75 5.74
C SER A 87 4.81 17.86 6.10
N THR A 88 3.93 17.67 5.12
CA THR A 88 2.47 17.74 5.26
C THR A 88 1.81 16.60 4.50
N GLY A 89 0.62 16.18 4.96
CA GLY A 89 -0.28 15.27 4.27
C GLY A 89 -0.77 14.17 5.21
N TYR A 90 -0.91 12.94 4.71
CA TYR A 90 -1.51 11.82 5.45
C TYR A 90 -0.52 10.70 5.75
N PHE A 91 0.62 10.66 5.06
CA PHE A 91 1.67 9.69 5.27
C PHE A 91 2.96 10.39 5.65
N ARG A 92 3.65 9.91 6.70
CA ARG A 92 5.01 10.36 7.01
C ARG A 92 6.01 9.26 6.73
N ALA A 93 7.20 9.61 6.25
CA ALA A 93 8.31 8.67 6.18
C ALA A 93 8.72 8.19 7.58
N LEU A 94 9.11 6.92 7.65
CA LEU A 94 9.77 6.33 8.80
C LEU A 94 11.24 6.06 8.46
N PRO A 95 12.18 6.34 9.39
CA PRO A 95 13.57 5.93 9.21
C PRO A 95 13.69 4.40 9.20
N GLU A 96 12.80 3.72 9.91
CA GLU A 96 12.81 2.28 10.11
C GLU A 96 11.37 1.73 10.02
N PRO A 97 11.09 0.71 9.18
CA PRO A 97 9.76 0.09 9.10
C PRO A 97 9.27 -0.44 10.46
N VAL A 98 7.98 -0.31 10.71
CA VAL A 98 7.30 -0.97 11.85
C VAL A 98 6.15 -1.83 11.36
N VAL A 99 5.68 -2.79 12.16
CA VAL A 99 4.45 -3.51 11.83
C VAL A 99 3.31 -2.51 11.71
N GLY A 100 2.52 -2.60 10.64
CA GLY A 100 1.45 -1.64 10.32
C GLY A 100 1.87 -0.48 9.43
N SER A 101 3.17 -0.21 9.32
CA SER A 101 3.70 0.71 8.30
C SER A 101 3.52 0.15 6.89
N PHE A 102 3.74 0.98 5.88
CA PHE A 102 3.68 0.60 4.48
C PHE A 102 5.06 0.71 3.85
N LEU A 103 5.38 -0.18 2.93
CA LEU A 103 6.46 0.06 1.97
C LEU A 103 5.87 0.54 0.67
N VAL A 104 6.43 1.61 0.10
CA VAL A 104 5.95 2.22 -1.14
C VAL A 104 7.12 2.64 -2.03
N TYR A 105 7.01 2.38 -3.33
CA TYR A 105 7.79 3.04 -4.37
C TYR A 105 6.86 3.58 -5.46
N PRO A 106 7.20 4.74 -6.08
CA PRO A 106 6.37 5.38 -7.09
C PRO A 106 6.52 4.70 -8.45
N ASP A 107 5.74 5.14 -9.42
CA ASP A 107 5.97 4.80 -10.82
C ASP A 107 7.38 5.21 -11.23
N TYR A 108 8.01 4.42 -12.10
CA TYR A 108 9.40 4.65 -12.51
C TYR A 108 9.62 4.30 -13.98
N THR A 109 10.63 4.93 -14.57
CA THR A 109 11.13 4.54 -15.89
C THR A 109 12.18 3.45 -15.72
N GLY A 110 11.93 2.28 -16.31
CA GLY A 110 12.86 1.16 -16.29
C GLY A 110 14.08 1.41 -17.18
N THR A 111 15.08 0.54 -17.06
CA THR A 111 16.26 0.57 -17.97
C THR A 111 15.88 0.26 -19.42
N ASP A 112 14.69 -0.30 -19.65
CA ASP A 112 14.07 -0.51 -20.96
C ASP A 112 13.40 0.75 -21.54
N GLY A 113 13.47 1.89 -20.83
CA GLY A 113 12.88 3.16 -21.22
C GLY A 113 11.36 3.20 -21.10
N ARG A 114 10.71 2.17 -20.53
CA ARG A 114 9.26 2.11 -20.34
C ARG A 114 8.89 2.59 -18.94
N THR A 115 7.68 3.14 -18.82
CA THR A 115 7.08 3.44 -17.52
C THR A 115 6.52 2.15 -16.92
N HIS A 116 6.85 1.92 -15.65
CA HIS A 116 6.37 0.81 -14.84
C HIS A 116 5.61 1.37 -13.64
N ASP A 117 4.52 0.68 -13.29
CA ASP A 117 3.68 1.04 -12.14
C ASP A 117 4.47 0.89 -10.83
N GLY A 118 4.23 1.81 -9.90
CA GLY A 118 4.68 1.72 -8.52
C GLY A 118 4.00 0.61 -7.74
N HIS A 119 4.40 0.44 -6.49
CA HIS A 119 3.80 -0.60 -5.63
C HIS A 119 3.75 -0.20 -4.17
N ILE A 120 2.75 -0.73 -3.46
CA ILE A 120 2.54 -0.50 -2.02
C ILE A 120 2.04 -1.75 -1.32
N GLY A 121 2.48 -1.97 -0.09
CA GLY A 121 2.04 -3.06 0.77
C GLY A 121 2.12 -2.72 2.26
N ILE A 122 1.43 -3.50 3.08
CA ILE A 122 1.35 -3.33 4.54
C ILE A 122 2.31 -4.29 5.23
N VAL A 123 3.24 -3.77 6.02
CA VAL A 123 4.22 -4.57 6.77
C VAL A 123 3.53 -5.33 7.90
N THR A 124 3.74 -6.64 7.96
CA THR A 124 3.10 -7.53 8.94
C THR A 124 4.06 -8.28 9.85
N ALA A 125 5.34 -8.38 9.48
CA ALA A 125 6.39 -8.94 10.34
C ALA A 125 7.75 -8.30 10.04
N LEU A 126 8.59 -8.25 11.06
CA LEU A 126 9.95 -7.72 11.00
C LEU A 126 10.98 -8.78 11.42
N ASP A 127 12.19 -8.66 10.92
CA ASP A 127 13.40 -9.28 11.44
C ASP A 127 14.21 -8.21 12.19
N MET A 128 14.34 -8.36 13.50
CA MET A 128 15.00 -7.37 14.36
C MET A 128 16.53 -7.41 14.28
N ALA A 129 17.10 -8.38 13.55
CA ALA A 129 18.55 -8.43 13.26
C ALA A 129 18.94 -7.58 12.04
N GLN A 130 17.98 -7.01 11.33
CA GLN A 130 18.15 -6.23 10.11
C GLN A 130 17.71 -4.78 10.31
N HIS A 131 18.11 -3.91 9.39
CA HIS A 131 17.81 -2.47 9.41
C HIS A 131 17.21 -1.99 8.09
N GLY A 132 16.58 -0.82 8.10
CA GLY A 132 15.90 -0.23 6.95
C GLY A 132 14.86 -1.19 6.35
N ILE A 133 14.64 -1.11 5.03
CA ILE A 133 13.67 -1.98 4.33
C ILE A 133 14.00 -3.47 4.48
N ALA A 134 15.29 -3.83 4.59
CA ALA A 134 15.73 -5.22 4.74
C ALA A 134 15.22 -5.88 6.03
N ARG A 135 14.77 -5.10 7.01
CA ARG A 135 14.13 -5.62 8.22
C ARG A 135 12.70 -6.09 8.05
N VAL A 136 12.06 -5.80 6.92
CA VAL A 136 10.71 -6.32 6.67
C VAL A 136 10.82 -7.81 6.35
N LYS A 137 10.21 -8.65 7.20
CA LYS A 137 10.18 -10.10 7.01
C LYS A 137 8.94 -10.54 6.21
N ALA A 138 7.81 -9.89 6.46
CA ALA A 138 6.56 -10.14 5.75
C ALA A 138 5.80 -8.85 5.47
N ILE A 139 5.20 -8.79 4.29
CA ILE A 139 4.40 -7.68 3.79
C ILE A 139 3.22 -8.25 3.00
N ILE A 140 2.01 -7.75 3.27
CA ILE A 140 0.80 -8.09 2.52
C ILE A 140 0.56 -7.03 1.45
N HIS A 141 0.36 -7.47 0.21
CA HIS A 141 0.14 -6.59 -0.93
C HIS A 141 -0.72 -7.27 -2.00
N CYS A 142 -1.31 -6.47 -2.89
CA CYS A 142 -2.05 -6.93 -4.05
C CYS A 142 -1.20 -6.67 -5.30
N SER A 143 -0.79 -7.71 -6.04
CA SER A 143 0.16 -7.56 -7.16
C SER A 143 -0.20 -8.41 -8.39
N LEU A 144 0.21 -7.92 -9.56
CA LEU A 144 0.10 -8.63 -10.83
C LEU A 144 0.89 -9.95 -10.79
N GLY A 145 2.09 -9.92 -10.21
CA GLY A 145 2.94 -11.10 -10.05
C GLY A 145 2.26 -12.20 -9.22
N GLY A 146 1.64 -11.84 -8.09
CA GLY A 146 0.88 -12.77 -7.27
C GLY A 146 -0.28 -13.42 -8.03
N TRP A 147 -1.04 -12.62 -8.78
CA TRP A 147 -2.13 -13.16 -9.60
C TRP A 147 -1.64 -14.13 -10.68
N HIS A 148 -0.60 -13.77 -11.44
CA HIS A 148 -0.06 -14.63 -12.49
C HIS A 148 0.54 -15.94 -11.95
N GLN A 149 1.20 -15.90 -10.77
CA GLN A 149 1.91 -17.06 -10.23
C GLN A 149 1.00 -17.98 -9.40
N HIS A 150 0.01 -17.42 -8.70
CA HIS A 150 -0.77 -18.14 -7.69
C HIS A 150 -2.27 -18.14 -7.96
N GLY A 151 -2.74 -17.39 -8.96
CA GLY A 151 -4.17 -17.17 -9.18
C GLY A 151 -4.83 -16.31 -8.11
N ASP A 152 -4.05 -15.60 -7.29
CA ASP A 152 -4.53 -14.68 -6.26
C ASP A 152 -3.57 -13.49 -6.12
N ALA A 153 -4.07 -12.30 -6.41
CA ALA A 153 -3.30 -11.07 -6.38
C ALA A 153 -2.85 -10.70 -4.96
N VAL A 154 -3.65 -11.01 -3.94
CA VAL A 154 -3.35 -10.67 -2.55
C VAL A 154 -2.50 -11.77 -1.95
N GLN A 155 -1.24 -11.45 -1.63
CA GLN A 155 -0.26 -12.38 -1.08
C GLN A 155 0.47 -11.75 0.12
N GLU A 156 0.98 -12.59 1.01
CA GLU A 156 1.92 -12.20 2.07
C GLU A 156 3.29 -12.76 1.72
N THR A 157 4.26 -11.89 1.43
CA THR A 157 5.59 -12.28 0.93
C THR A 157 6.71 -11.55 1.65
N ALA A 158 7.96 -11.95 1.38
CA ALA A 158 9.13 -11.12 1.68
C ALA A 158 9.15 -9.83 0.83
N PRO A 159 9.91 -8.78 1.20
CA PRO A 159 9.85 -7.47 0.55
C PRO A 159 10.75 -7.35 -0.70
N ALA A 160 10.96 -8.44 -1.43
CA ALA A 160 11.92 -8.47 -2.54
C ALA A 160 11.69 -7.37 -3.61
N PRO A 161 10.44 -7.04 -4.03
CA PRO A 161 10.21 -5.93 -4.95
C PRO A 161 10.74 -4.58 -4.40
N TRP A 162 10.43 -4.25 -3.15
CA TRP A 162 10.89 -2.99 -2.55
C TRP A 162 12.41 -2.93 -2.35
N LEU A 163 13.06 -4.06 -2.08
CA LEU A 163 14.53 -4.13 -2.01
C LEU A 163 15.19 -3.87 -3.38
N ALA A 164 14.53 -4.21 -4.48
CA ALA A 164 15.02 -3.97 -5.83
C ALA A 164 14.85 -2.50 -6.28
N HIS A 165 14.06 -1.70 -5.57
CA HIS A 165 13.78 -0.30 -5.88
C HIS A 165 14.40 0.62 -4.84
N SER A 166 15.51 1.28 -5.19
CA SER A 166 16.27 2.16 -4.28
C SER A 166 15.50 3.40 -3.83
N ASN A 167 14.42 3.77 -4.53
CA ASN A 167 13.51 4.84 -4.14
C ASN A 167 12.35 4.37 -3.23
N SER A 168 12.32 3.09 -2.84
CA SER A 168 11.36 2.60 -1.85
C SER A 168 11.55 3.28 -0.51
N ILE A 169 10.44 3.62 0.14
CA ILE A 169 10.42 4.18 1.49
C ILE A 169 9.44 3.44 2.37
N ALA A 170 9.68 3.50 3.69
CA ALA A 170 8.70 3.12 4.68
C ALA A 170 7.86 4.35 5.06
N VAL A 171 6.54 4.21 5.10
CA VAL A 171 5.63 5.29 5.52
C VAL A 171 4.65 4.82 6.58
N TRP A 172 4.27 5.73 7.47
CA TRP A 172 3.20 5.55 8.45
C TRP A 172 1.98 6.38 8.05
N TYR A 173 0.79 5.80 8.18
CA TYR A 173 -0.46 6.53 7.97
C TYR A 173 -0.88 7.27 9.25
N GLU A 174 -0.91 8.60 9.21
CA GLU A 174 -1.22 9.46 10.35
C GLU A 174 -2.67 9.33 10.87
N GLY A 175 -3.56 8.71 10.09
CA GLY A 175 -4.93 8.41 10.53
C GLY A 175 -5.06 7.20 11.47
N PHE A 176 -3.96 6.50 11.75
CA PHE A 176 -3.93 5.43 12.74
C PHE A 176 -3.88 5.97 14.17
N SER A 177 -4.62 5.33 15.09
CA SER A 177 -4.68 5.74 16.50
C SER A 177 -3.50 5.27 17.35
N ASP A 178 -2.64 4.42 16.81
CA ASP A 178 -1.51 3.73 17.44
C ASP A 178 -0.19 4.12 16.79
N ALA A 179 0.01 5.41 16.54
CA ALA A 179 1.21 5.92 15.90
C ALA A 179 2.49 5.47 16.65
N PRO A 180 3.52 4.96 15.94
CA PRO A 180 4.80 4.68 16.55
C PRO A 180 5.44 6.01 17.00
N PRO A 181 6.37 5.96 17.96
CA PRO A 181 7.16 7.13 18.34
C PRO A 181 7.77 7.83 17.12
N ALA A 182 7.94 9.15 17.24
CA ALA A 182 8.60 9.97 16.22
C ALA A 182 10.09 9.62 16.13
#